data_AF-A0A6J4LTB8-F1
#
_entry.id   AF-A0A6J4LTB8-F1
#
_cell.length_a   1.000
_cell.length_b   1.000
_cell.length_c   1.000
_cell.angle_alpha   90.00
_cell.angle_beta   90.00
_cell.angle_gamma   90.00
#
_symmetry.space_group_name_H-M   'P 1'
#
loop_
_entity.id
_entity.type
_entity.pdbx_description
1 polymer ?
#
loop_
_entity_poly.entity_id
_entity_poly.type
_entity_poly.pdbx_seq_one_letter_code
_entity_poly.pdbx_strand_id
1 'polypeptide(L)'
;AVLLAESGSIGVRRWEVRRRALPREMQAVSVLGERIAVKVATLPDGRRRAKPEFDDVRNAAGRLGRPIAELFALATEAAARL
;
A
#
# COMPACT_ATOMS: atom_id res chain seq x y z
N ALA A 1 -9.45 -6.06 -25.08
CA ALA A 1 -9.46 -7.46 -25.52
C ALA A 1 -9.52 -8.42 -24.34
N VAL A 2 -8.66 -8.30 -23.31
CA VAL A 2 -8.56 -9.25 -22.17
C VAL A 2 -9.90 -9.75 -21.62
N LEU A 3 -10.81 -8.85 -21.21
CA LEU A 3 -12.11 -9.28 -20.64
C LEU A 3 -12.95 -10.18 -21.56
N LEU A 4 -12.90 -10.00 -22.88
CA LEU A 4 -13.68 -10.82 -23.83
C LEU A 4 -12.95 -12.12 -24.21
N ALA A 5 -11.62 -12.15 -24.08
CA ALA A 5 -10.80 -13.32 -24.39
C ALA A 5 -10.74 -14.30 -23.20
N GLU A 6 -10.67 -13.76 -21.99
CA GLU A 6 -10.43 -14.53 -20.76
C GLU A 6 -11.73 -14.76 -19.94
N SER A 7 -12.88 -14.33 -20.45
CA SER A 7 -14.18 -14.58 -19.82
C SER A 7 -15.24 -14.99 -20.84
N GLY A 8 -16.37 -15.54 -20.38
CA GLY A 8 -17.53 -15.83 -21.23
C GLY A 8 -18.39 -14.62 -21.60
N SER A 9 -17.91 -13.39 -21.36
CA SER A 9 -18.66 -12.18 -21.66
C SER A 9 -18.69 -11.90 -23.16
N ILE A 10 -19.88 -11.64 -23.70
CA ILE A 10 -20.10 -11.31 -25.12
C ILE A 10 -19.90 -9.80 -25.38
N GLY A 11 -19.87 -8.97 -24.34
CA GLY A 11 -19.73 -7.52 -24.49
C GLY A 11 -19.46 -6.81 -23.16
N VAL A 12 -18.83 -5.63 -23.23
CA VAL A 12 -18.46 -4.83 -22.04
C VAL A 12 -19.03 -3.42 -22.17
N ARG A 13 -19.59 -2.89 -21.07
CA ARG A 13 -20.01 -1.48 -20.96
C ARG A 13 -18.95 -0.68 -20.19
N ARG A 14 -18.75 0.58 -20.58
CA ARG A 14 -17.79 1.51 -19.96
C ARG A 14 -18.40 2.89 -19.90
N TRP A 15 -18.04 3.66 -18.88
CA TRP A 15 -18.35 5.08 -18.77
C TRP A 15 -17.16 5.82 -18.18
N GLU A 16 -16.98 7.08 -18.58
CA GLU A 16 -15.91 7.92 -18.05
C GLU A 16 -16.23 8.40 -16.64
N VAL A 17 -15.21 8.46 -15.79
CA VAL A 17 -15.31 8.99 -14.43
C VAL A 17 -14.19 9.99 -14.16
N ARG A 18 -14.45 10.97 -13.31
CA ARG A 18 -13.40 11.84 -12.76
C ARG A 18 -12.98 11.33 -11.39
N ARG A 19 -11.67 11.27 -11.16
CA ARG A 19 -11.09 10.85 -9.89
C ARG A 19 -10.16 11.93 -9.37
N ARG A 20 -10.37 12.36 -8.12
CA ARG A 20 -9.38 13.16 -7.39
C ARG A 20 -8.49 12.20 -6.60
N ALA A 21 -7.23 12.10 -6.98
CA ALA A 21 -6.23 11.33 -6.25
C ALA A 21 -5.44 12.25 -5.32
N LEU A 22 -5.10 11.75 -4.13
CA LEU A 22 -4.18 12.45 -3.24
C LEU A 22 -2.75 12.37 -3.80
N PRO A 23 -1.95 13.45 -3.69
CA PRO A 23 -0.52 13.36 -3.92
C PRO A 23 0.07 12.38 -2.92
N ARG A 24 0.94 11.50 -3.41
CA ARG A 24 1.59 10.48 -2.59
C ARG A 24 3.01 10.24 -3.05
N GLU A 25 3.83 9.85 -2.10
CA GLU A 25 5.22 9.43 -2.30
C GLU A 25 5.43 8.04 -1.71
N MET A 26 6.50 7.39 -2.14
CA MET A 26 6.98 6.15 -1.54
C MET A 26 8.15 6.48 -0.62
N GLN A 27 8.03 6.10 0.64
CA GLN A 27 9.13 6.14 1.61
C GLN A 27 9.48 4.72 2.06
N ALA A 28 10.54 4.57 2.83
CA ALA A 28 10.91 3.29 3.44
C ALA A 28 11.27 3.49 4.91
N VAL A 29 10.87 2.54 5.74
CA VAL A 29 11.22 2.48 7.16
C VAL A 29 11.96 1.19 7.47
N SER A 30 12.84 1.23 8.46
CA SER A 30 13.49 0.03 8.99
C SER A 30 12.74 -0.44 10.23
N VAL A 31 12.27 -1.69 10.22
CA VAL A 31 11.58 -2.33 11.34
C VAL A 31 12.28 -3.65 11.63
N LEU A 32 12.89 -3.76 12.82
CA LEU A 32 13.60 -4.99 13.23
C LEU A 32 14.64 -5.48 12.20
N GLY A 33 15.31 -4.54 11.51
CA GLY A 33 16.28 -4.83 10.46
C GLY A 33 15.70 -5.06 9.06
N GLU A 34 14.38 -5.17 8.93
CA GLU A 34 13.68 -5.30 7.65
C GLU A 34 13.32 -3.92 7.07
N ARG A 35 13.58 -3.74 5.78
CA ARG A 35 13.17 -2.53 5.05
C ARG A 35 11.75 -2.71 4.54
N ILE A 36 10.85 -1.83 4.95
CA ILE A 36 9.44 -1.86 4.56
C ILE A 36 9.10 -0.57 3.81
N ALA A 37 8.61 -0.68 2.58
CA ALA A 37 8.09 0.44 1.82
C ALA A 37 6.78 0.95 2.43
N VAL A 38 6.56 2.25 2.36
CA VAL A 38 5.41 2.94 2.92
C VAL A 38 4.86 3.93 1.90
N LYS A 39 3.57 3.82 1.60
CA LYS A 39 2.84 4.85 0.86
C LYS A 39 2.52 6.00 1.81
N VAL A 40 3.05 7.19 1.54
CA VAL A 40 2.69 8.40 2.29
C VAL A 40 1.84 9.29 1.42
N ALA A 41 0.59 9.50 1.82
CA ALA A 41 -0.32 10.41 1.14
C ALA A 41 -0.44 11.72 1.93
N THR A 42 -0.37 12.85 1.22
CA THR A 42 -0.66 14.17 1.80
C THR A 42 -2.15 14.46 1.67
N LEU A 43 -2.79 14.76 2.79
CA LEU A 43 -4.21 15.10 2.89
C LEU A 43 -4.43 16.57 2.50
N PRO A 44 -5.68 16.98 2.20
CA PRO A 44 -5.98 18.36 1.82
C PRO A 44 -5.64 19.41 2.90
N ASP A 45 -5.61 19.01 4.17
CA ASP A 45 -5.22 19.85 5.31
C ASP A 45 -3.70 19.82 5.59
N GLY A 46 -2.91 19.21 4.70
CA GLY A 46 -1.46 19.08 4.84
C GLY A 46 -1.00 17.92 5.72
N ARG A 47 -1.89 17.27 6.49
CA ARG A 47 -1.50 16.10 7.29
C ARG A 47 -1.04 14.96 6.39
N ARG A 48 -0.09 14.16 6.88
CA ARG A 48 0.45 13.00 6.18
C ARG A 48 -0.16 11.72 6.75
N ARG A 49 -0.55 10.80 5.87
CA ARG A 49 -1.02 9.46 6.22
C ARG A 49 -0.12 8.42 5.57
N ALA A 50 0.58 7.68 6.42
CA ALA A 50 1.43 6.56 6.03
C ALA A 50 0.66 5.24 6.03
N LYS A 51 0.95 4.37 5.06
CA LYS A 51 0.48 2.98 5.04
C LYS A 51 1.61 2.06 4.56
N PRO A 52 2.11 1.14 5.40
CA PRO A 52 3.07 0.12 4.99
C PRO A 52 2.55 -0.71 3.81
N GLU A 53 3.44 -1.09 2.90
CA GLU A 53 3.13 -2.02 1.82
C GLU A 53 2.94 -3.42 2.38
N PHE A 54 1.78 -4.01 2.08
CA PHE A 54 1.39 -5.30 2.65
C PHE A 54 2.35 -6.41 2.26
N ASP A 55 2.83 -6.44 1.01
CA ASP A 55 3.75 -7.47 0.54
C ASP A 55 5.10 -7.41 1.28
N ASP A 56 5.65 -6.22 1.49
CA ASP A 56 6.87 -6.05 2.28
C ASP A 56 6.68 -6.50 3.72
N VAL A 57 5.57 -6.09 4.36
CA VAL A 57 5.23 -6.52 5.73
C VAL A 57 5.08 -8.04 5.81
N ARG A 58 4.37 -8.66 4.85
CA ARG A 58 4.18 -10.11 4.79
C ARG A 58 5.50 -10.84 4.63
N ASN A 59 6.37 -10.36 3.75
CA ASN A 59 7.68 -10.96 3.51
C ASN A 59 8.60 -10.83 4.73
N ALA A 60 8.64 -9.65 5.34
CA ALA A 60 9.38 -9.40 6.58
C ALA A 60 8.85 -10.26 7.74
N ALA A 61 7.53 -10.37 7.88
CA ALA A 61 6.87 -11.21 8.88
C ALA A 61 7.27 -12.70 8.71
N GLY A 62 7.28 -13.18 7.48
CA GLY A 62 7.73 -14.55 7.15
C GLY A 62 9.20 -14.78 7.51
N ARG A 63 10.09 -13.83 7.22
CA ARG A 63 11.52 -13.93 7.56
C ARG A 63 11.78 -13.87 9.07
N LEU A 64 11.05 -13.01 9.78
CA LEU A 64 11.22 -12.79 11.22
C LEU A 64 10.43 -13.77 12.09
N GLY A 65 9.54 -14.58 11.49
CA GLY A 65 8.64 -15.48 12.24
C GLY A 65 7.66 -14.73 13.14
N ARG A 66 7.21 -13.54 12.72
CA ARG A 66 6.35 -12.65 13.52
C ARG A 66 4.96 -12.47 12.89
N PRO A 67 3.91 -12.15 13.68
CA PRO A 67 2.60 -11.83 13.14
C PRO A 67 2.63 -10.62 12.20
N ILE A 68 1.96 -10.72 11.06
CA ILE A 68 1.83 -9.62 10.08
C ILE A 68 1.26 -8.37 10.74
N ALA A 69 0.24 -8.52 11.59
CA ALA A 69 -0.41 -7.39 12.27
C ALA A 69 0.56 -6.62 13.17
N GLU A 70 1.47 -7.33 13.86
CA GLU A 70 2.50 -6.71 14.70
C GLU A 70 3.47 -5.88 13.85
N LEU A 71 4.03 -6.45 12.78
CA LEU A 71 4.94 -5.71 11.90
C LEU A 71 4.24 -4.56 11.18
N PHE A 72 2.97 -4.71 10.83
CA PHE A 72 2.20 -3.63 10.21
C PHE A 72 2.06 -2.45 11.18
N ALA A 73 1.80 -2.72 12.46
CA ALA A 73 1.73 -1.69 13.50
C ALA A 73 3.10 -1.01 13.69
N LEU A 74 4.18 -1.80 13.85
CA LEU A 74 5.54 -1.27 14.00
C LEU A 74 5.98 -0.42 12.80
N ALA A 75 5.67 -0.84 11.58
CA ALA A 75 5.97 -0.08 10.37
C ALA A 75 5.14 1.21 10.27
N THR A 76 3.88 1.18 10.72
CA THR A 76 3.03 2.37 10.80
C THR A 76 3.57 3.37 11.81
N GLU A 77 3.98 2.91 13.00
CA GLU A 77 4.59 3.74 14.04
C GLU A 77 5.94 4.31 13.59
N ALA A 78 6.78 3.50 12.94
CA ALA A 78 8.05 3.98 12.38
C ALA A 78 7.81 5.06 11.31
N ALA A 79 6.80 4.88 10.47
CA ALA A 79 6.46 5.84 9.43
C ALA A 79 5.88 7.15 9.96
N ALA A 80 5.28 7.15 11.15
CA ALA A 80 4.80 8.37 11.80
C ALA A 80 5.94 9.29 12.27
N ARG A 81 7.20 8.81 12.28
CA ARG A 81 8.39 9.56 12.69
C ARG A 81 9.23 10.08 11.50
N LEU A 82 8.73 9.92 10.26
CA LEU A 82 9.35 10.42 9.03
C LEU A 82 8.98 11.88 8.78
#